data_AF-W0HTX1-F1
#
_entry.id   AF-W0HTX1-F1
#
_cell.length_a   1.000
_cell.length_b   1.000
_cell.length_c   1.000
_cell.angle_alpha   90.00
_cell.angle_beta   90.00
_cell.angle_gamma   90.00
#
_symmetry.space_group_name_H-M   'P 1'
#
loop_
_entity.id
_entity.type
_entity.pdbx_description
1 polymer ?
#
loop_
_entity_poly.entity_id
_entity_poly.type
_entity_poly.pdbx_seq_one_letter_code
_entity_poly.pdbx_strand_id
1 'polypeptide(L)'
;MTTLADISAMLKHARRHAGLSQEMLAQRAGVARTTVARMETQANNDMSVSALVRLLDAAGFDLRAVLQGDYSLERFLTRQRQDENVR
;
A
#
# COMPACT_ATOMS: atom_id res chain seq x y z
N MET A 1 -8.37 -11.97 -10.35
CA MET A 1 -7.82 -12.43 -9.06
C MET A 1 -6.52 -11.68 -8.84
N THR A 2 -6.35 -10.99 -7.71
CA THR A 2 -5.13 -10.26 -7.40
C THR A 2 -4.01 -11.24 -7.01
N THR A 3 -2.82 -11.07 -7.58
CA THR A 3 -1.63 -11.90 -7.34
C THR A 3 -0.60 -11.15 -6.48
N LEU A 4 0.41 -11.85 -5.96
CA LEU A 4 1.55 -11.20 -5.28
C LEU A 4 2.32 -10.23 -6.20
N ALA A 5 2.30 -10.46 -7.52
CA ALA A 5 2.94 -9.58 -8.48
C ALA A 5 2.20 -8.23 -8.53
N ASP A 6 0.87 -8.27 -8.51
CA ASP A 6 0.03 -7.07 -8.47
C ASP A 6 0.27 -6.27 -7.18
N ILE A 7 0.39 -6.96 -6.03
CA ILE A 7 0.70 -6.32 -4.75
C ILE A 7 2.11 -5.68 -4.78
N SER A 8 3.10 -6.36 -5.35
CA SER A 8 4.46 -5.84 -5.49
C SER A 8 4.48 -4.57 -6.36
N ALA A 9 3.73 -4.59 -7.47
CA ALA A 9 3.59 -3.43 -8.35
C ALA A 9 2.85 -2.27 -7.66
N MET A 10 1.78 -2.56 -6.91
CA MET A 10 1.03 -1.58 -6.13
C MET A 10 1.92 -0.88 -5.10
N LEU A 11 2.72 -1.64 -4.33
CA LEU A 11 3.64 -1.08 -3.35
C LEU A 11 4.68 -0.17 -4.02
N LYS A 12 5.25 -0.62 -5.15
CA LYS A 12 6.21 0.17 -5.93
C LYS A 12 5.60 1.45 -6.49
N HIS A 13 4.33 1.40 -6.88
CA HIS A 13 3.59 2.58 -7.33
C HIS A 13 3.36 3.56 -6.17
N ALA A 14 2.86 3.10 -5.03
CA ALA A 14 2.65 3.92 -3.84
C ALA A 14 3.92 4.65 -3.41
N ARG A 15 5.05 3.93 -3.35
CA ARG A 15 6.35 4.52 -3.03
C ARG A 15 6.77 5.62 -4.00
N ARG A 16 6.64 5.36 -5.30
CA ARG A 16 7.01 6.32 -6.36
C ARG A 16 6.09 7.54 -6.35
N HIS A 17 4.80 7.34 -6.12
CA HIS A 17 3.82 8.42 -5.97
C HIS A 17 4.18 9.33 -4.80
N ALA A 18 4.64 8.77 -3.68
CA ALA A 18 5.14 9.52 -2.53
C ALA A 18 6.54 10.16 -2.74
N GLY A 19 7.18 9.97 -3.90
CA GLY A 19 8.52 10.51 -4.20
C GLY A 19 9.65 9.87 -3.38
N LEU A 20 9.44 8.69 -2.81
CA LEU A 20 10.38 8.07 -1.87
C LEU A 20 11.34 7.10 -2.56
N SER A 21 12.59 7.09 -2.11
CA SER A 21 13.50 5.96 -2.38
C SER A 21 13.10 4.74 -1.53
N GLN A 22 13.59 3.55 -1.89
CA GLN A 22 13.35 2.36 -1.07
C GLN A 22 13.91 2.51 0.36
N GLU A 23 15.05 3.20 0.50
CA GLU A 23 15.67 3.50 1.80
C GLU A 23 14.77 4.40 2.64
N MET A 24 14.29 5.51 2.06
CA MET A 24 13.41 6.45 2.77
C MET A 24 12.10 5.79 3.20
N LEU A 25 11.51 4.97 2.32
CA LEU A 25 10.29 4.25 2.67
C LEU A 25 10.53 3.26 3.81
N ALA A 26 11.64 2.50 3.74
CA ALA A 26 12.01 1.53 4.76
C ALA A 26 12.20 2.21 6.12
N GLN A 27 12.91 3.35 6.15
CA GLN A 27 13.14 4.14 7.35
C GLN A 27 11.82 4.63 7.95
N ARG A 28 10.93 5.21 7.14
CA ARG A 28 9.61 5.68 7.60
C ARG A 28 8.74 4.55 8.14
N ALA A 29 8.78 3.40 7.48
CA ALA A 29 8.02 2.23 7.89
C ALA A 29 8.67 1.48 9.05
N GLY A 30 9.91 1.77 9.44
CA GLY A 30 10.67 1.07 10.48
C GLY A 30 11.01 -0.38 10.12
N VAL A 31 11.34 -0.63 8.85
CA VAL A 31 11.76 -1.95 8.35
C VAL A 31 13.13 -1.85 7.66
N ALA A 32 13.77 -2.98 7.37
CA ALA A 32 15.02 -2.98 6.61
C ALA A 32 14.77 -2.63 5.13
N ARG A 33 15.71 -1.93 4.48
CA ARG A 33 15.64 -1.65 3.03
C ARG A 33 15.48 -2.92 2.20
N THR A 34 16.14 -4.01 2.59
CA THR A 34 16.04 -5.31 1.92
C THR A 34 14.62 -5.89 1.97
N THR A 35 13.84 -5.59 3.01
CA THR A 35 12.42 -5.93 3.09
C THR A 35 11.63 -5.24 1.98
N VAL A 36 11.85 -3.93 1.78
CA VAL A 36 11.19 -3.17 0.71
C VAL A 36 11.58 -3.71 -0.67
N ALA A 37 12.89 -3.91 -0.89
CA ALA A 37 13.38 -4.43 -2.16
C ALA A 37 12.77 -5.81 -2.48
N ARG A 38 12.74 -6.72 -1.51
CA ARG A 38 12.13 -8.05 -1.64
C ARG A 38 10.64 -7.96 -1.96
N MET A 39 9.91 -7.08 -1.28
CA MET A 39 8.47 -6.91 -1.48
C MET A 39 8.12 -6.27 -2.82
N GLU A 40 8.99 -5.41 -3.38
CA GLU A 40 8.78 -4.83 -4.71
C GLU A 40 9.19 -5.78 -5.86
N THR A 41 10.00 -6.80 -5.59
CA THR A 41 10.46 -7.78 -6.60
C THR A 41 9.80 -9.15 -6.48
N GLN A 42 8.90 -9.33 -5.52
CA GLN A 42 8.29 -10.63 -5.19
C GLN A 42 9.33 -11.72 -4.85
N ALA A 43 10.51 -11.32 -4.36
CA ALA A 43 11.54 -12.31 -4.03
C ALA A 43 11.09 -13.19 -2.85
N ASN A 44 11.35 -14.50 -2.97
CA ASN A 44 11.02 -15.57 -2.03
C ASN A 44 9.54 -15.91 -1.85
N ASN A 45 8.62 -15.31 -2.64
CA ASN A 45 7.17 -15.59 -2.60
C ASN A 45 6.50 -15.50 -1.22
N ASP A 46 7.18 -14.93 -0.22
CA ASP A 46 6.68 -14.80 1.15
C ASP A 46 6.68 -13.32 1.55
N MET A 47 5.48 -12.76 1.63
CA MET A 47 5.24 -11.35 1.90
C MET A 47 4.50 -11.19 3.22
N SER A 48 5.18 -10.57 4.19
CA SER A 48 4.55 -10.19 5.45
C SER A 48 3.49 -9.11 5.23
N VAL A 49 2.24 -9.43 5.58
CA VAL A 49 1.12 -8.47 5.54
C VAL A 49 1.34 -7.31 6.51
N SER A 50 1.95 -7.54 7.68
CA SER A 50 2.25 -6.46 8.64
C SER A 50 3.28 -5.49 8.10
N ALA A 51 4.31 -5.98 7.39
CA ALA A 51 5.26 -5.12 6.70
C ALA A 51 4.57 -4.33 5.56
N LEU A 52 3.66 -4.96 4.80
CA LEU A 52 2.90 -4.30 3.74
C LEU A 52 2.07 -3.14 4.27
N VAL A 53 1.32 -3.35 5.36
CA VAL A 53 0.51 -2.30 5.99
C VAL A 53 1.38 -1.11 6.40
N ARG A 54 2.50 -1.36 7.11
CA ARG A 54 3.42 -0.30 7.55
C ARG A 54 4.03 0.47 6.38
N LEU A 55 4.34 -0.21 5.29
CA LEU A 55 4.92 0.42 4.10
C LEU A 55 3.90 1.27 3.35
N LEU A 56 2.65 0.84 3.24
CA LEU A 56 1.59 1.63 2.64
C LEU A 56 1.29 2.88 3.48
N ASP A 57 1.18 2.72 4.79
CA ASP A 57 0.97 3.83 5.74
C ASP A 57 2.13 4.86 5.66
N ALA A 58 3.37 4.39 5.66
CA ALA A 58 4.56 5.25 5.50
C ALA A 58 4.63 5.98 4.14
N ALA A 59 3.95 5.47 3.12
CA ALA A 59 3.79 6.10 1.81
C ALA A 59 2.53 7.00 1.72
N GLY A 60 1.70 7.06 2.77
CA GLY A 60 0.48 7.86 2.82
C GLY A 60 -0.74 7.17 2.21
N PHE A 61 -0.76 5.83 2.17
CA PHE A 61 -1.85 5.03 1.61
C PHE A 61 -2.49 4.13 2.66
N ASP A 62 -3.82 4.08 2.68
CA ASP A 62 -4.59 3.11 3.46
C ASP A 62 -4.79 1.80 2.69
N LEU A 63 -4.59 0.66 3.33
CA LEU A 63 -5.00 -0.64 2.79
C LEU A 63 -6.46 -0.92 3.17
N ARG A 64 -7.35 -1.02 2.17
CA ARG A 64 -8.78 -1.27 2.38
C ARG A 64 -9.28 -2.42 1.50
N ALA A 65 -10.12 -3.29 2.05
CA ALA A 65 -10.86 -4.28 1.26
C ALA A 65 -12.08 -3.61 0.60
N VAL A 66 -12.28 -3.89 -0.69
CA VAL A 66 -13.43 -3.40 -1.47
C VAL A 66 -14.11 -4.57 -2.17
N LEU A 67 -15.42 -4.46 -2.41
CA LEU A 67 -16.17 -5.46 -3.17
C LEU A 67 -15.71 -5.46 -4.63
N GLN A 68 -15.52 -6.66 -5.20
CA GLN A 68 -15.16 -6.81 -6.61
C GLN A 68 -16.26 -6.20 -7.50
N GLY A 69 -15.89 -5.32 -8.44
CA GLY A 69 -16.83 -4.64 -9.35
C GLY A 69 -17.36 -3.29 -8.83
N ASP A 70 -17.02 -2.89 -7.61
CA ASP A 70 -17.45 -1.63 -6.99
C ASP A 70 -16.35 -0.56 -7.08
N TYR A 71 -15.87 -0.28 -8.30
CA TYR A 71 -14.81 0.71 -8.58
C TYR A 71 -15.35 2.12 -8.89
N SER A 72 -16.63 2.40 -8.60
CA SER A 72 -17.22 3.68 -8.98
C SER A 72 -16.64 4.83 -8.14
N LEU A 73 -16.13 5.86 -8.83
CA LEU A 73 -15.60 7.11 -8.26
C LEU A 73 -16.57 7.75 -7.25
N GLU A 74 -17.86 7.65 -7.51
CA GLU A 74 -18.95 8.10 -6.63
C GLU A 74 -18.83 7.55 -5.20
N ARG A 75 -18.42 6.29 -5.03
CA ARG A 75 -18.32 5.66 -3.71
C ARG A 75 -17.11 6.16 -2.90
N PHE A 76 -16.01 6.51 -3.58
CA PHE A 76 -14.82 7.06 -2.93
C PHE A 76 -15.11 8.45 -2.35
N LEU A 77 -15.85 9.27 -3.11
CA LEU A 77 -16.30 10.60 -2.69
C LEU A 77 -17.37 10.54 -1.59
N THR A 78 -18.25 9.54 -1.62
CA THR A 78 -19.31 9.38 -0.60
C THR A 78 -18.76 8.93 0.75
N ARG A 79 -17.68 8.12 0.79
CA ARG A 79 -17.04 7.69 2.04
C ARG A 79 -16.28 8.81 2.76
N GLN A 80 -15.57 9.70 2.04
CA GLN A 80 -14.85 10.81 2.67
C GLN A 80 -15.79 11.69 3.52
N ARG A 81 -17.01 11.95 3.05
CA ARG A 81 -18.00 12.76 3.79
C ARG A 81 -18.58 12.06 5.03
N GLN A 82 -18.52 10.73 5.10
CA GLN A 82 -19.01 9.97 6.26
C GLN A 82 -17.96 9.92 7.37
N ASP A 83 -16.68 9.76 7.05
CA ASP A 83 -15.60 9.76 8.03
C ASP A 83 -15.36 11.15 8.67
N GLU A 84 -15.72 12.24 7.96
CA GLU A 84 -15.68 13.62 8.49
C GLU A 84 -16.82 13.96 9.47
N ASN A 85 -17.96 13.25 9.42
CA ASN A 85 -19.12 13.52 10.28
C ASN A 85 -19.14 12.70 11.59
N VAL A 86 -18.13 11.86 11.82
CA VAL A 86 -18.03 10.99 13.01
C VAL A 86 -16.93 11.48 13.97
N ARG A 87 -16.38 12.68 13.74
CA ARG A 87 -15.46 13.38 14.65
C ARG A 87 -16.13 14.61 15.25
#